data_AF-A0A9R0IRG1-F1
#
_entry.id   AF-A0A9R0IRG1-F1
#
_cell.length_a   1.000
_cell.length_b   1.000
_cell.length_c   1.000
_cell.angle_alpha   90.00
_cell.angle_beta   90.00
_cell.angle_gamma   90.00
#
_symmetry.space_group_name_H-M   'P 1'
#
loop_
_entity.id
_entity.type
_entity.pdbx_description
1 polymer ?
#
loop_
_entity_poly.entity_id
_entity_poly.type
_entity_poly.pdbx_seq_one_letter_code
_entity_poly.pdbx_strand_id
1 'polypeptide(L)'
;MIIRKLFSVYPMALVASLVVGTSIQYNSRVYTICSPSLKMNSPKVEPCSISRRVGAVAVMSSLFLTTEAIVSDKTANSFELRITVPDQTVEEAQSTVRDHAQALLDVKSLIQSESWREAQRELRKNSSYLKQDLYTIIQSKEGSIRPFLRKLYANLFNNVTKLDYAARDKDVARVQELYNNVAAALYHILSRL
;
A
#
# COMPACT_ATOMS: atom_id res chain seq x y z
N MET A 1 56.20 -25.57 -1.03
CA MET A 1 56.27 -26.81 -1.84
C MET A 1 55.01 -27.60 -1.51
N ILE A 2 53.97 -27.54 -2.38
CA ILE A 2 53.50 -28.70 -3.19
C ILE A 2 52.41 -29.48 -2.37
N ILE A 3 51.12 -29.55 -2.70
CA ILE A 3 50.44 -29.61 -4.00
C ILE A 3 48.93 -29.24 -3.87
N ARG A 4 48.45 -28.51 -4.88
CA ARG A 4 47.04 -28.34 -5.29
C ARG A 4 46.58 -29.53 -6.14
N LYS A 5 45.25 -29.68 -6.30
CA LYS A 5 44.51 -30.60 -7.22
C LYS A 5 44.26 -31.97 -6.58
N LEU A 6 43.04 -32.50 -6.63
CA LEU A 6 42.25 -32.76 -7.84
C LEU A 6 40.75 -32.74 -7.54
N PHE A 7 39.99 -31.91 -8.27
CA PHE A 7 38.89 -32.41 -9.10
C PHE A 7 38.82 -31.55 -10.37
N SER A 8 39.62 -32.01 -11.32
CA SER A 8 39.49 -31.89 -12.77
C SER A 8 38.17 -32.57 -13.22
N VAL A 9 37.46 -32.28 -14.32
CA VAL A 9 37.65 -31.34 -15.44
C VAL A 9 36.52 -31.52 -16.50
N TYR A 10 36.36 -30.51 -17.38
CA TYR A 10 35.71 -30.43 -18.72
C TYR A 10 34.27 -29.90 -18.87
N PRO A 11 33.94 -29.22 -20.00
CA PRO A 11 34.77 -28.34 -20.83
C PRO A 11 34.11 -27.00 -21.21
N MET A 12 34.96 -26.10 -21.72
CA MET A 12 34.65 -24.85 -22.39
C MET A 12 33.75 -25.08 -23.62
N ALA A 13 32.61 -24.40 -23.67
CA ALA A 13 31.94 -24.07 -24.92
C ALA A 13 31.74 -22.56 -24.96
N LEU A 14 32.63 -21.90 -25.70
CA LEU A 14 32.58 -20.51 -26.07
C LEU A 14 31.48 -20.36 -27.13
N VAL A 15 30.30 -19.89 -26.73
CA VAL A 15 29.27 -19.42 -27.67
C VAL A 15 29.42 -17.91 -27.76
N ALA A 16 30.13 -17.47 -28.80
CA ALA A 16 30.11 -16.08 -29.23
C ALA A 16 28.74 -15.80 -29.85
N SER A 17 27.83 -15.20 -29.07
CA SER A 17 26.62 -14.62 -29.63
C SER A 17 26.93 -13.21 -30.15
N LEU A 18 26.87 -13.08 -31.48
CA LEU A 18 26.73 -11.82 -32.20
C LEU A 18 25.51 -11.05 -31.66
N VAL A 19 25.74 -10.00 -30.87
CA VAL A 19 24.70 -9.02 -30.57
C VAL A 19 24.66 -8.04 -31.75
N VAL A 20 23.68 -8.28 -32.62
CA VAL A 20 23.22 -7.32 -33.63
C VAL A 20 22.72 -6.07 -32.89
N GLY A 21 23.42 -4.95 -33.10
CA GLY A 21 23.01 -3.64 -32.59
C GLY A 21 21.68 -3.24 -33.21
N THR A 22 20.63 -3.18 -32.39
CA THR A 22 19.38 -2.52 -32.75
C THR A 22 19.31 -1.19 -31.99
N SER A 23 19.50 -0.10 -32.73
CA SER A 23 19.25 1.26 -32.24
C SER A 23 17.76 1.41 -31.98
N ILE A 24 17.36 1.35 -30.70
CA ILE A 24 16.01 1.72 -30.29
C ILE A 24 15.97 3.25 -30.21
N GLN A 25 15.37 3.87 -31.24
CA GLN A 25 14.98 5.27 -31.21
C GLN A 25 13.96 5.49 -30.08
N TYR A 26 14.37 6.23 -29.05
CA TYR A 26 13.45 6.73 -28.02
C TYR A 26 12.58 7.83 -28.62
N ASN A 27 11.35 7.49 -28.99
CA ASN A 27 10.34 8.46 -29.37
C ASN A 27 9.72 9.07 -28.10
N SER A 28 10.28 10.19 -27.64
CA SER A 28 9.71 10.98 -26.53
C SER A 28 8.41 11.65 -26.99
N ARG A 29 7.28 10.99 -26.80
CA ARG A 29 5.95 11.58 -26.98
C ARG A 29 5.62 12.43 -25.75
N VAL A 30 5.79 13.74 -25.89
CA VAL A 30 5.37 14.76 -24.92
C VAL A 30 3.84 14.72 -24.83
N TYR A 31 3.29 14.34 -23.68
CA TYR A 31 1.87 14.48 -23.40
C TYR A 31 1.63 15.84 -22.74
N THR A 32 1.06 16.77 -23.50
CA THR A 32 0.53 18.02 -22.98
C THR A 32 -0.72 17.72 -22.17
N ILE A 33 -0.66 17.94 -20.85
CA ILE A 33 -1.83 17.85 -19.97
C ILE A 33 -2.63 19.14 -20.15
N CYS A 34 -3.79 19.02 -20.78
CA CYS A 34 -4.79 20.08 -20.89
C CYS A 34 -5.69 20.01 -19.63
N SER A 35 -5.66 21.05 -18.80
CA SER A 35 -6.49 21.14 -17.61
C SER A 35 -7.98 21.28 -17.97
N PRO A 36 -8.89 20.45 -17.43
CA PRO A 36 -10.33 20.69 -17.57
C PRO A 36 -10.75 21.82 -16.63
N SER A 37 -11.25 22.92 -17.19
CA SER A 37 -11.89 23.99 -16.41
C SER A 37 -13.23 23.49 -15.86
N LEU A 38 -13.34 23.39 -14.54
CA LEU A 38 -14.60 23.11 -13.84
C LEU A 38 -15.49 24.36 -13.89
N LYS A 39 -16.55 24.33 -14.72
CA LYS A 39 -17.67 25.27 -14.61
C LYS A 39 -18.63 24.77 -13.53
N MET A 40 -18.71 25.47 -12.41
CA MET A 40 -19.78 25.32 -11.42
C MET A 40 -21.09 25.84 -12.03
N ASN A 41 -22.08 24.96 -12.18
CA ASN A 41 -23.47 25.36 -12.39
C ASN A 41 -24.16 25.38 -11.02
N SER A 42 -24.84 26.49 -10.72
CA SER A 42 -25.65 26.69 -9.53
C SER A 42 -26.93 25.84 -9.56
N PRO A 43 -27.40 25.29 -8.41
CA PRO A 43 -28.64 24.55 -8.37
C PRO A 43 -29.86 25.48 -8.42
N LYS A 44 -30.75 25.24 -9.39
CA LYS A 44 -32.11 25.80 -9.43
C LYS A 44 -32.93 25.20 -8.29
N VAL A 45 -33.50 26.06 -7.46
CA VAL A 45 -34.46 25.72 -6.41
C VAL A 45 -35.85 25.66 -7.04
N GLU A 46 -36.44 24.48 -7.09
CA GLU A 46 -37.84 24.26 -7.45
C GLU A 46 -38.69 24.29 -6.15
N PRO A 47 -39.74 25.12 -6.06
CA PRO A 47 -40.58 25.21 -4.86
C PRO A 47 -41.62 24.08 -4.82
N CYS A 48 -41.59 23.28 -3.76
CA CYS A 48 -42.67 22.35 -3.44
C CYS A 48 -43.87 23.13 -2.87
N SER A 49 -44.99 23.17 -3.60
CA SER A 49 -46.23 23.80 -3.19
C SER A 49 -47.00 22.89 -2.22
N ILE A 50 -46.78 23.10 -0.93
CA ILE A 50 -47.51 22.40 0.14
C ILE A 50 -48.88 23.07 0.32
N SER A 51 -49.92 22.35 -0.10
CA SER A 51 -51.33 22.71 0.06
C SER A 51 -51.72 22.72 1.55
N ARG A 52 -52.28 23.84 2.01
CA ARG A 52 -52.83 24.01 3.37
C ARG A 52 -54.15 23.25 3.48
N ARG A 53 -54.17 22.17 4.26
CA ARG A 53 -55.41 21.68 4.89
C ARG A 53 -55.24 21.73 6.41
N VAL A 54 -55.83 22.77 6.98
CA VAL A 54 -56.10 22.92 8.41
C VAL A 54 -57.15 21.88 8.80
N GLY A 55 -56.86 21.07 9.81
CA GLY A 55 -57.79 20.07 10.33
C GLY A 55 -57.40 19.66 11.75
N ALA A 56 -58.16 20.18 12.71
CA ALA A 56 -58.43 19.71 14.07
C ALA A 56 -57.26 19.38 15.01
N VAL A 57 -57.25 20.13 16.12
CA VAL A 57 -56.54 19.88 17.37
C VAL A 57 -56.94 18.51 17.95
N ALA A 58 -55.95 17.67 18.25
CA ALA A 58 -56.07 16.62 19.25
C ALA A 58 -54.92 16.79 20.24
N VAL A 59 -55.25 17.27 21.43
CA VAL A 59 -54.37 17.29 22.60
C VAL A 59 -54.14 15.84 23.01
N MET A 60 -52.95 15.31 22.76
CA MET A 60 -52.55 14.02 23.29
C MET A 60 -51.21 14.19 24.02
N SER A 61 -51.34 14.17 25.34
CA SER A 61 -50.34 13.86 26.37
C SER A 61 -48.89 13.75 25.90
N SER A 62 -48.07 14.69 26.33
CA SER A 62 -46.62 14.55 26.44
C SER A 62 -46.27 13.36 27.33
N LEU A 63 -46.19 12.17 26.73
CA LEU A 63 -45.36 11.11 27.28
C LEU A 63 -43.92 11.55 27.06
N PHE A 64 -43.28 12.03 28.12
CA PHE A 64 -41.83 12.08 28.20
C PHE A 64 -41.31 10.65 28.04
N LEU A 65 -41.06 10.25 26.79
CA LEU A 65 -40.16 9.15 26.51
C LEU A 65 -38.78 9.65 26.89
N THR A 66 -38.36 9.32 28.11
CA THR A 66 -36.96 9.23 28.49
C THR A 66 -36.31 8.22 27.56
N THR A 67 -35.91 8.68 26.37
CA THR A 67 -34.85 8.03 25.63
C THR A 67 -33.60 8.26 26.46
N GLU A 68 -33.27 7.30 27.31
CA GLU A 68 -31.90 7.14 27.74
C GLU A 68 -31.10 6.96 26.47
N ALA A 69 -30.43 8.04 26.08
CA ALA A 69 -29.37 7.99 25.11
C ALA A 69 -28.31 7.09 25.74
N ILE A 70 -28.40 5.79 25.46
CA ILE A 70 -27.25 4.90 25.52
C ILE A 70 -26.33 5.43 24.43
N VAL A 71 -25.56 6.46 24.78
CA VAL A 71 -24.32 6.81 24.11
C VAL A 71 -23.47 5.57 24.31
N SER A 72 -23.60 4.63 23.39
CA SER A 72 -22.67 3.53 23.26
C SER A 72 -21.32 4.18 23.15
N ASP A 73 -20.51 4.01 24.18
CA ASP A 73 -19.13 4.48 24.30
C ASP A 73 -18.23 3.66 23.36
N LYS A 74 -18.66 3.56 22.09
CA LYS A 74 -17.81 3.16 20.99
C LYS A 74 -16.87 4.32 20.82
N THR A 75 -15.76 4.27 21.56
CA THR A 75 -14.54 5.02 21.32
C THR A 75 -14.43 5.24 19.83
N ALA A 76 -14.78 6.46 19.40
CA ALA A 76 -14.58 6.84 18.02
C ALA A 76 -13.07 6.78 17.84
N ASN A 77 -12.57 5.83 17.06
CA ASN A 77 -11.17 5.79 16.66
C ASN A 77 -10.91 7.14 16.00
N SER A 78 -10.33 8.09 16.74
CA SER A 78 -9.84 9.34 16.18
C SER A 78 -8.95 8.93 15.03
N PHE A 79 -9.33 9.30 13.81
CA PHE A 79 -8.52 9.00 12.65
C PHE A 79 -7.20 9.75 12.85
N GLU A 80 -6.18 9.04 13.31
CA GLU A 80 -4.82 9.53 13.38
C GLU A 80 -4.33 9.62 11.93
N LEU A 81 -4.64 10.74 11.28
CA LEU A 81 -4.24 11.05 9.91
C LEU A 81 -2.75 11.43 9.88
N ARG A 82 -1.89 10.59 10.47
CA ARG A 82 -0.43 10.58 10.28
C ARG A 82 -0.15 10.06 8.85
N ILE A 83 -0.75 10.70 7.84
CA ILE A 83 -0.69 10.34 6.41
C ILE A 83 0.73 10.56 5.88
N THR A 84 1.43 11.51 6.47
CA THR A 84 2.87 11.74 6.35
C THR A 84 3.28 12.42 7.65
N VAL A 85 4.23 11.87 8.39
CA VAL A 85 4.87 12.62 9.48
C VAL A 85 5.83 13.56 8.79
N PRO A 86 5.58 14.88 8.77
CA PRO A 86 6.55 15.81 8.19
C PRO A 86 7.92 15.72 8.87
N ASP A 87 7.99 15.17 10.10
CA ASP A 87 9.16 15.20 10.97
C ASP A 87 9.74 13.83 11.36
N GLN A 88 9.37 12.70 10.71
CA GLN A 88 10.01 11.43 11.05
C GLN A 88 11.50 11.50 10.69
N THR A 89 12.37 11.35 11.69
CA THR A 89 13.81 11.39 11.47
C THR A 89 14.29 10.11 10.78
N VAL A 90 15.47 10.18 10.16
CA VAL A 90 16.05 9.01 9.51
C VAL A 90 16.37 7.92 10.53
N GLU A 91 16.81 8.33 11.72
CA GLU A 91 17.15 7.45 12.84
C GLU A 91 15.89 6.76 13.39
N GLU A 92 14.78 7.49 13.55
CA GLU A 92 13.49 6.91 13.93
C GLU A 92 13.06 5.86 12.91
N ALA A 93 13.07 6.20 11.62
CA ALA A 93 12.71 5.28 10.56
C ALA A 93 13.60 4.02 10.53
N GLN A 94 14.91 4.17 10.74
CA GLN A 94 15.83 3.04 10.83
C GLN A 94 15.56 2.14 12.03
N SER A 95 15.12 2.70 13.15
CA SER A 95 14.77 1.94 14.35
C SER A 95 13.48 1.14 14.18
N THR A 96 12.48 1.67 13.47
CA THR A 96 11.14 1.06 13.33
C THR A 96 10.97 0.19 12.08
N VAL A 97 11.79 0.35 11.05
CA VAL A 97 11.61 -0.31 9.75
C VAL A 97 11.56 -1.84 9.86
N ARG A 98 12.34 -2.42 10.79
CA ARG A 98 12.39 -3.87 11.02
C ARG A 98 11.10 -4.37 11.66
N ASP A 99 10.55 -3.62 12.60
CA ASP A 99 9.30 -3.97 13.29
C ASP A 99 8.11 -3.87 12.35
N HIS A 100 8.03 -2.79 11.55
CA HIS A 100 6.99 -2.67 10.51
C HIS A 100 7.12 -3.74 9.42
N ALA A 101 8.34 -4.14 9.06
CA ALA A 101 8.58 -5.24 8.14
C ALA A 101 8.09 -6.57 8.71
N GLN A 102 8.35 -6.84 10.00
CA GLN A 102 7.86 -8.04 10.68
C GLN A 102 6.33 -8.04 10.77
N ALA A 103 5.72 -6.93 11.16
CA ALA A 103 4.26 -6.78 11.22
C ALA A 103 3.59 -7.02 9.85
N LEU A 104 4.26 -6.66 8.75
CA LEU A 104 3.78 -6.98 7.40
C LEU A 104 3.77 -8.49 7.12
N LEU A 105 4.75 -9.24 7.63
CA LEU A 105 4.83 -10.70 7.48
C LEU A 105 3.87 -11.44 8.41
N ASP A 106 3.56 -10.88 9.57
CA ASP A 106 2.66 -11.50 10.56
C ASP A 106 1.21 -11.66 10.05
N VAL A 107 0.85 -10.94 8.97
CA VAL A 107 -0.40 -11.14 8.19
C VAL A 107 -0.56 -12.58 7.71
N LYS A 108 0.53 -13.36 7.63
CA LYS A 108 0.49 -14.80 7.32
C LYS A 108 -0.50 -15.56 8.18
N SER A 109 -0.58 -15.25 9.46
CA SER A 109 -1.52 -15.90 10.39
C SER A 109 -2.98 -15.71 9.96
N LEU A 110 -3.34 -14.48 9.56
CA LEU A 110 -4.67 -14.11 9.08
C LEU A 110 -4.99 -14.74 7.72
N ILE A 111 -3.99 -14.89 6.85
CA ILE A 111 -4.12 -15.59 5.56
C ILE A 111 -4.38 -17.08 5.81
N GLN A 112 -3.66 -17.70 6.74
CA GLN A 112 -3.82 -19.12 7.08
C GLN A 112 -5.18 -19.42 7.73
N SER A 113 -5.74 -18.47 8.49
CA SER A 113 -7.08 -18.56 9.04
C SER A 113 -8.17 -18.05 8.10
N GLU A 114 -7.84 -17.75 6.83
CA GLU A 114 -8.74 -17.21 5.81
C GLU A 114 -9.55 -15.97 6.28
N SER A 115 -8.99 -15.21 7.21
CA SER A 115 -9.58 -14.00 7.77
C SER A 115 -9.31 -12.82 6.83
N TRP A 116 -9.88 -12.88 5.61
CA TRP A 116 -9.51 -12.04 4.48
C TRP A 116 -9.65 -10.53 4.75
N ARG A 117 -10.70 -10.12 5.48
CA ARG A 117 -10.96 -8.70 5.76
C ARG A 117 -9.92 -8.13 6.72
N GLU A 118 -9.60 -8.91 7.74
CA GLU A 118 -8.59 -8.61 8.75
C GLU A 118 -7.20 -8.62 8.11
N ALA A 119 -6.89 -9.63 7.29
CA ALA A 119 -5.65 -9.72 6.54
C ALA A 119 -5.42 -8.49 5.67
N GLN A 120 -6.42 -8.06 4.91
CA GLN A 120 -6.33 -6.83 4.11
C GLN A 120 -6.16 -5.57 4.97
N ARG A 121 -6.87 -5.47 6.09
CA ARG A 121 -6.77 -4.33 7.00
C ARG A 121 -5.34 -4.19 7.53
N GLU A 122 -4.79 -5.27 8.08
CA GLU A 122 -3.44 -5.27 8.64
C GLU A 122 -2.39 -5.10 7.54
N LEU A 123 -2.57 -5.74 6.37
CA LEU A 123 -1.68 -5.54 5.22
C LEU A 123 -1.61 -4.07 4.78
N ARG A 124 -2.76 -3.39 4.67
CA ARG A 124 -2.81 -1.97 4.27
C ARG A 124 -2.22 -1.05 5.34
N LYS A 125 -2.51 -1.31 6.62
CA LYS A 125 -1.94 -0.57 7.75
C LYS A 125 -0.42 -0.71 7.81
N ASN A 126 0.07 -1.94 7.88
CA ASN A 126 1.51 -2.23 8.04
C ASN A 126 2.30 -1.81 6.80
N SER A 127 1.72 -1.95 5.60
CA SER A 127 2.36 -1.43 4.39
C SER A 127 2.42 0.09 4.36
N SER A 128 1.45 0.81 4.93
CA SER A 128 1.50 2.28 5.03
C SER A 128 2.66 2.74 5.89
N TYR A 129 2.84 2.15 7.08
CA TYR A 129 3.97 2.48 7.96
C TYR A 129 5.30 2.14 7.30
N LEU A 130 5.41 0.95 6.71
CA LEU A 130 6.65 0.54 6.05
C LEU A 130 6.98 1.42 4.83
N LYS A 131 5.98 1.90 4.07
CA LYS A 131 6.20 2.87 2.98
C LYS A 131 6.85 4.13 3.49
N GLN A 132 6.36 4.64 4.62
CA GLN A 132 6.87 5.86 5.21
C GLN A 132 8.34 5.70 5.61
N ASP A 133 8.66 4.66 6.39
CA ASP A 133 10.03 4.41 6.85
C ASP A 133 11.00 4.22 5.69
N LEU A 134 10.63 3.37 4.72
CA LEU A 134 11.47 3.10 3.57
C LEU A 134 11.66 4.35 2.71
N TYR A 135 10.64 5.18 2.54
CA TYR A 135 10.77 6.41 1.79
C TYR A 135 11.75 7.36 2.47
N THR A 136 11.62 7.58 3.79
CA THR A 136 12.52 8.42 4.58
C THR A 136 13.97 7.94 4.49
N ILE A 137 14.21 6.64 4.67
CA ILE A 137 15.55 6.05 4.57
C ILE A 137 16.11 6.19 3.15
N ILE A 138 15.33 5.92 2.10
CA ILE A 138 15.79 6.07 0.71
C ILE A 138 16.13 7.53 0.41
N GLN A 139 15.37 8.47 0.96
CA GLN A 139 15.61 9.91 0.75
C GLN A 139 16.79 10.46 1.55
N SER A 140 17.43 9.70 2.43
CA SER A 140 18.68 10.09 3.10
C SER A 140 19.93 9.52 2.44
N LYS A 141 19.81 8.46 1.63
CA LYS A 141 20.96 7.82 0.94
C LYS A 141 21.57 8.70 -0.16
N GLU A 142 22.76 8.33 -0.62
CA GLU A 142 23.44 8.98 -1.74
C GLU A 142 22.67 8.90 -3.07
N GLY A 143 22.84 9.91 -3.93
CA GLY A 143 22.09 10.04 -5.19
C GLY A 143 22.31 8.89 -6.19
N SER A 144 23.49 8.28 -6.18
CA SER A 144 23.88 7.13 -7.02
C SER A 144 23.07 5.86 -6.73
N ILE A 145 22.83 5.55 -5.45
CA ILE A 145 22.17 4.31 -5.01
C ILE A 145 20.64 4.46 -5.01
N ARG A 146 20.12 5.68 -4.88
CA ARG A 146 18.67 5.94 -4.81
C ARG A 146 17.84 5.31 -5.94
N PRO A 147 18.21 5.40 -7.24
CA PRO A 147 17.44 4.77 -8.32
C PRO A 147 17.28 3.26 -8.15
N PHE A 148 18.35 2.59 -7.69
CA PHE A 148 18.33 1.17 -7.42
C PHE A 148 17.39 0.82 -6.26
N LEU A 149 17.47 1.55 -5.14
CA LEU A 149 16.57 1.35 -4.00
C LEU A 149 15.11 1.63 -4.35
N ARG A 150 14.83 2.65 -5.15
CA ARG A 150 13.47 2.96 -5.64
C ARG A 150 12.91 1.83 -6.49
N LYS A 151 13.74 1.14 -7.27
CA LYS A 151 13.31 -0.05 -8.02
C LYS A 151 12.91 -1.20 -7.10
N LEU A 152 13.69 -1.46 -6.04
CA LEU A 152 13.35 -2.47 -5.04
C LEU A 152 12.08 -2.11 -4.27
N TYR A 153 11.96 -0.85 -3.86
CA TYR A 153 10.78 -0.29 -3.20
C TYR A 153 9.52 -0.49 -4.06
N ALA A 154 9.59 -0.13 -5.35
CA ALA A 154 8.48 -0.30 -6.27
C ALA A 154 8.12 -1.79 -6.45
N ASN A 155 9.12 -2.67 -6.57
CA ASN A 155 8.89 -4.11 -6.68
C ASN A 155 8.14 -4.67 -5.45
N LEU A 156 8.59 -4.32 -4.24
CA LEU A 156 7.96 -4.73 -2.98
C LEU A 156 6.49 -4.29 -2.94
N PHE A 157 6.20 -3.01 -3.11
CA PHE A 157 4.83 -2.50 -2.96
C PHE A 157 3.91 -2.85 -4.12
N ASN A 158 4.45 -3.14 -5.30
CA ASN A 158 3.68 -3.75 -6.38
C ASN A 158 3.22 -5.17 -6.02
N ASN A 159 4.09 -5.97 -5.37
CA ASN A 159 3.71 -7.29 -4.88
C ASN A 159 2.69 -7.21 -3.74
N VAL A 160 2.85 -6.27 -2.80
CA VAL A 160 1.87 -6.01 -1.73
C VAL A 160 0.50 -5.64 -2.31
N THR A 161 0.46 -4.78 -3.33
CA THR A 161 -0.79 -4.39 -3.99
C THR A 161 -1.46 -5.57 -4.68
N LYS A 162 -0.67 -6.42 -5.37
CA LYS A 162 -1.19 -7.66 -5.97
C LYS A 162 -1.70 -8.62 -4.91
N LEU A 163 -1.01 -8.74 -3.77
CA LEU A 163 -1.41 -9.59 -2.65
C LEU A 163 -2.74 -9.12 -2.06
N ASP A 164 -2.93 -7.81 -1.91
CA ASP A 164 -4.19 -7.22 -1.45
C ASP A 164 -5.36 -7.57 -2.39
N TYR A 165 -5.14 -7.50 -3.71
CA TYR A 165 -6.13 -7.92 -4.70
C TYR A 165 -6.41 -9.43 -4.65
N ALA A 166 -5.37 -10.27 -4.56
CA ALA A 166 -5.56 -11.72 -4.47
C ALA A 166 -6.31 -12.11 -3.19
N ALA A 167 -6.03 -11.44 -2.06
CA ALA A 167 -6.76 -11.63 -0.80
C ALA A 167 -8.22 -11.17 -0.90
N ARG A 168 -8.50 -10.11 -1.69
CA ARG A 168 -9.87 -9.65 -1.97
C ARG A 168 -10.67 -10.73 -2.71
N ASP A 169 -10.02 -11.31 -3.71
CA ASP A 169 -10.62 -12.28 -4.62
C ASP A 169 -10.59 -13.70 -4.01
N LYS A 170 -9.94 -13.87 -2.83
CA LYS A 170 -9.79 -15.12 -2.07
C LYS A 170 -9.09 -16.23 -2.86
N ASP A 171 -8.19 -15.85 -3.76
CA ASP A 171 -7.39 -16.79 -4.56
C ASP A 171 -6.21 -17.30 -3.71
N VAL A 172 -6.41 -18.41 -3.01
CA VAL A 172 -5.44 -18.96 -2.04
C VAL A 172 -4.08 -19.25 -2.68
N ALA A 173 -4.07 -19.85 -3.89
CA ALA A 173 -2.84 -20.20 -4.58
C ALA A 173 -2.04 -18.94 -4.93
N ARG A 174 -2.71 -17.93 -5.47
CA ARG A 174 -2.09 -16.65 -5.83
C ARG A 174 -1.68 -15.84 -4.61
N VAL A 175 -2.44 -15.87 -3.53
CA VAL A 175 -2.09 -15.25 -2.25
C VAL A 175 -0.79 -15.85 -1.72
N GLN A 176 -0.65 -17.17 -1.72
CA GLN A 176 0.56 -17.83 -1.23
C GLN A 176 1.79 -17.49 -2.07
N GLU A 177 1.66 -17.50 -3.40
CA GLU A 177 2.73 -17.08 -4.31
C GLU A 177 3.14 -15.62 -4.05
N LEU A 178 2.18 -14.72 -3.99
CA LEU A 178 2.44 -13.28 -3.80
C LEU A 178 3.00 -12.98 -2.41
N TYR A 179 2.55 -13.69 -1.38
CA TYR A 179 3.13 -13.58 -0.04
C TYR A 179 4.62 -13.94 -0.04
N ASN A 180 5.00 -15.05 -0.70
CA ASN A 180 6.41 -15.43 -0.83
C ASN A 180 7.21 -14.38 -1.61
N ASN A 181 6.64 -13.81 -2.68
CA ASN A 181 7.25 -12.72 -3.44
C ASN A 181 7.44 -11.45 -2.59
N VAL A 182 6.47 -11.11 -1.73
CA VAL A 182 6.59 -10.00 -0.76
C VAL A 182 7.72 -10.28 0.23
N ALA A 183 7.78 -11.48 0.83
CA ALA A 183 8.82 -11.84 1.78
C ALA A 183 10.24 -11.79 1.16
N ALA A 184 10.41 -12.29 -0.07
CA ALA A 184 11.66 -12.21 -0.80
C ALA A 184 12.04 -10.75 -1.11
N ALA A 185 11.12 -9.96 -1.66
CA ALA A 185 11.35 -8.54 -1.96
C ALA A 185 11.71 -7.74 -0.70
N LEU A 186 11.08 -8.05 0.43
CA LEU A 186 11.34 -7.42 1.72
C LEU A 186 12.75 -7.73 2.21
N TYR A 187 13.19 -8.99 2.13
CA TYR A 187 14.57 -9.37 2.42
C TYR A 187 15.58 -8.65 1.50
N HIS A 188 15.28 -8.59 0.21
CA HIS A 188 16.14 -7.92 -0.78
C HIS A 188 16.31 -6.43 -0.52
N ILE A 189 15.27 -5.70 -0.14
CA ILE A 189 15.41 -4.27 0.19
C ILE A 189 16.12 -4.08 1.53
N LEU A 190 15.75 -4.84 2.56
CA LEU A 190 16.32 -4.71 3.90
C LEU A 190 17.80 -5.10 4.01
N SER A 191 18.32 -5.88 3.07
CA SER A 191 19.76 -6.19 2.96
C SER A 191 20.57 -5.08 2.28
N ARG A 192 19.91 -4.04 1.75
CA ARG A 192 20.52 -2.92 1.03
C ARG A 192 20.37 -1.58 1.75
N LEU A 193 19.55 -1.52 2.81
CA LEU A 193 19.43 -0.37 3.69
C LEU A 193 20.59 -0.36 4.69
#